data_AF-A0AAJ4DQG7-F1
#
_entry.id   AF-A0AAJ4DQG7-F1
#
_cell.length_a   1.000
_cell.length_b   1.000
_cell.length_c   1.000
_cell.angle_alpha   90.00
_cell.angle_beta   90.00
_cell.angle_gamma   90.00
#
_symmetry.space_group_name_H-M   'P 1'
#
loop_
_entity.id
_entity.type
_entity.pdbx_description
1 polymer ?
#
loop_
_entity_poly.entity_id
_entity_poly.type
_entity_poly.pdbx_seq_one_letter_code
_entity_poly.pdbx_strand_id
1 'polypeptide(L)'
;MRTESVMAVLLGIGTALAVVVATYQVYEFSMNVFAVYSFEPLPDSTEKVVRYPNLRWDPLVWACLATAVAFFLYRLCRGEIAKTGQRGEHRDS
;
A
#
# COMPACT_ATOMS: atom_id res chain seq x y z
N MET A 1 16.75 22.38 12.18
CA MET A 1 17.25 21.07 12.64
C MET A 1 16.17 20.22 13.29
N ARG A 2 15.57 20.55 14.45
CA ARG A 2 14.59 19.64 15.11
C ARG A 2 13.34 19.31 14.28
N THR A 3 12.75 20.26 13.56
CA THR A 3 11.46 20.06 12.87
C THR A 3 11.57 19.19 11.62
N GLU A 4 12.64 19.33 10.83
CA GLU A 4 12.87 18.57 9.59
C GLU A 4 13.08 17.08 9.88
N SER A 5 13.87 16.76 10.91
CA SER A 5 14.09 15.37 11.34
C SER A 5 12.82 14.73 11.90
N VAL A 6 11.99 15.48 12.64
CA VAL A 6 10.70 14.98 13.15
C VAL A 6 9.73 14.71 12.00
N MET A 7 9.67 15.58 11.00
CA MET A 7 8.83 15.39 9.81
C MET A 7 9.21 14.11 9.04
N ALA A 8 10.51 13.87 8.83
CA ALA A 8 10.99 12.66 8.16
C ALA A 8 10.60 11.38 8.91
N VAL A 9 10.68 11.39 10.25
CA VAL A 9 10.26 10.25 11.08
C VAL A 9 8.75 10.02 10.96
N LEU A 10 7.93 11.06 11.03
CA LEU A 10 6.47 10.94 10.89
C LEU A 10 6.07 10.40 9.51
N LEU A 11 6.71 10.88 8.44
CA LEU A 11 6.49 10.38 7.08
C LEU A 11 6.94 8.93 6.93
N GLY A 12 8.04 8.54 7.59
CA GLY A 12 8.50 7.15 7.64
C GLY A 12 7.49 6.22 8.31
N ILE A 13 6.96 6.61 9.48
CA ILE A 13 5.91 5.87 10.19
C ILE A 13 4.65 5.75 9.34
N GLY A 14 4.20 6.87 8.74
CA GLY A 14 3.03 6.87 7.86
C GLY A 14 3.20 5.95 6.65
N THR A 15 4.39 5.93 6.05
CA THR A 15 4.73 5.02 4.95
C THR A 15 4.64 3.56 5.40
N ALA A 16 5.23 3.22 6.54
CA ALA A 16 5.20 1.86 7.08
C ALA A 16 3.76 1.39 7.37
N LEU A 17 2.94 2.26 7.98
CA LEU A 17 1.53 1.96 8.24
C LEU A 17 0.75 1.75 6.95
N ALA A 18 0.95 2.58 5.92
CA ALA A 18 0.30 2.41 4.62
C ALA A 18 0.68 1.08 3.94
N VAL A 19 1.94 0.63 4.07
CA VAL A 19 2.38 -0.69 3.59
C VAL A 19 1.72 -1.83 4.36
N VAL A 20 1.59 -1.71 5.68
CA VAL A 20 0.88 -2.71 6.51
C VAL A 20 -0.58 -2.83 6.08
N VAL A 21 -1.26 -1.70 5.88
CA VAL A 21 -2.64 -1.68 5.38
C VAL A 21 -2.73 -2.33 4.00
N ALA A 22 -1.85 -1.97 3.06
CA ALA A 22 -1.82 -2.57 1.73
C ALA A 22 -1.66 -4.10 1.80
N THR A 23 -0.72 -4.57 2.62
CA THR A 23 -0.46 -6.01 2.81
C THR A 23 -1.67 -6.73 3.38
N TYR A 24 -2.32 -6.15 4.40
CA TYR A 24 -3.53 -6.71 4.99
C TYR A 24 -4.68 -6.82 3.97
N GLN A 25 -4.86 -5.80 3.13
CA GLN A 25 -5.89 -5.80 2.10
C GLN A 25 -5.64 -6.83 0.99
N VAL A 26 -4.37 -7.04 0.62
CA VAL A 26 -3.98 -8.13 -0.30
C VAL A 26 -4.27 -9.50 0.33
N TYR A 27 -3.99 -9.67 1.62
CA TYR A 27 -4.31 -10.89 2.34
C TYR A 27 -5.83 -11.16 2.37
N GLU A 28 -6.64 -10.16 2.71
CA GLU A 28 -8.11 -10.26 2.66
C GLU A 28 -8.62 -10.66 1.26
N PHE A 29 -8.11 -10.00 0.22
CA PHE A 29 -8.46 -10.35 -1.16
C PHE A 29 -8.09 -11.80 -1.50
N SER A 30 -6.88 -12.23 -1.12
CA SER A 30 -6.39 -13.58 -1.39
C SER A 30 -7.24 -14.64 -0.69
N MET A 31 -7.65 -14.38 0.55
CA MET A 31 -8.56 -15.26 1.30
C MET A 31 -9.95 -15.31 0.66
N ASN A 32 -10.46 -14.17 0.16
CA ASN A 32 -11.74 -14.13 -0.56
C ASN A 32 -11.68 -14.92 -1.88
N VAL A 33 -10.62 -14.75 -2.67
CA VAL A 33 -10.36 -15.55 -3.89
C VAL A 33 -10.31 -17.03 -3.53
N PHE A 34 -9.52 -17.41 -2.51
CA PHE A 34 -9.40 -18.80 -2.09
C PHE A 34 -10.75 -19.40 -1.69
N ALA A 35 -11.55 -18.65 -0.91
CA ALA A 35 -12.87 -19.10 -0.50
C ALA A 35 -13.81 -19.32 -1.69
N VAL A 36 -13.84 -18.38 -2.63
CA VAL A 36 -14.65 -18.48 -3.85
C VAL A 36 -14.23 -19.69 -4.68
N TYR A 37 -12.94 -19.85 -4.97
CA TYR A 37 -12.46 -20.96 -5.81
C TYR A 37 -12.56 -22.34 -5.15
N SER A 38 -12.53 -22.41 -3.82
CA SER A 38 -12.55 -23.69 -3.09
C SER A 38 -13.95 -24.18 -2.76
N PHE A 39 -14.90 -23.27 -2.55
CA PHE A 39 -16.21 -23.62 -2.00
C PHE A 39 -17.39 -23.28 -2.92
N GLU A 40 -17.21 -22.46 -3.96
CA GLU A 40 -18.30 -22.19 -4.89
C GLU A 40 -18.35 -23.23 -6.01
N PRO A 41 -19.57 -23.67 -6.38
CA PRO A 41 -19.74 -24.52 -7.53
C PRO A 41 -19.25 -23.78 -8.78
N LEU A 42 -18.38 -24.45 -9.55
CA LEU A 42 -17.91 -23.96 -10.84
C LEU A 42 -19.13 -23.67 -11.73
N PRO A 43 -19.22 -22.49 -12.36
CA PRO A 43 -20.33 -22.19 -13.25
C PRO A 43 -20.36 -23.16 -14.42
N ASP A 44 -21.56 -23.53 -14.85
CA ASP A 44 -21.78 -24.46 -15.95
C ASP A 44 -20.99 -24.02 -17.20
N SER A 45 -20.21 -24.95 -17.75
CA SER A 45 -19.29 -24.76 -18.89
C SER A 45 -19.91 -24.22 -20.19
N THR A 46 -21.22 -23.95 -20.21
CA THR A 46 -21.96 -23.37 -21.33
C THR A 46 -21.99 -21.84 -21.32
N GLU A 47 -21.65 -21.18 -20.21
CA GLU A 47 -21.54 -19.72 -20.16
C GLU A 47 -20.16 -19.24 -20.64
N LYS A 48 -20.13 -18.37 -21.65
CA LYS A 48 -18.89 -17.75 -22.17
C LYS A 48 -18.22 -16.79 -21.18
N VAL A 49 -18.88 -16.45 -20.08
CA VAL A 49 -18.41 -15.50 -19.06
C VAL A 49 -18.56 -16.12 -17.69
N VAL A 50 -17.43 -16.53 -17.10
CA VAL A 50 -17.37 -16.98 -15.71
C VAL A 50 -17.59 -15.77 -14.81
N ARG A 51 -18.72 -15.70 -14.11
CA ARG A 51 -19.00 -14.67 -13.10
C ARG A 51 -18.85 -15.27 -11.71
N TYR A 52 -18.08 -14.60 -10.85
CA TYR A 52 -17.96 -14.94 -9.43
C TYR A 52 -18.71 -13.89 -8.60
N PRO A 53 -20.01 -14.11 -8.31
CA PRO A 53 -20.86 -13.10 -7.71
C PRO A 53 -20.44 -12.71 -6.28
N ASN A 54 -19.73 -13.57 -5.56
CA ASN A 54 -19.26 -13.30 -4.19
C ASN A 54 -17.78 -12.86 -4.12
N LEU A 55 -17.13 -12.71 -5.27
CA LEU A 55 -15.77 -12.19 -5.32
C LEU A 55 -15.80 -10.69 -5.02
N ARG A 56 -15.25 -10.33 -3.86
CA ARG A 56 -15.18 -8.94 -3.38
C ARG A 56 -13.90 -8.31 -3.88
N TRP A 57 -14.04 -7.35 -4.80
CA TRP A 57 -12.92 -6.59 -5.34
C TRP A 57 -12.50 -5.40 -4.46
N ASP A 58 -13.33 -5.00 -3.49
CA ASP A 58 -13.05 -3.86 -2.62
C ASP A 58 -11.68 -3.94 -1.95
N PRO A 59 -11.25 -5.08 -1.35
CA PRO A 59 -9.94 -5.16 -0.71
C PRO A 59 -8.80 -4.93 -1.71
N LEU A 60 -8.93 -5.37 -2.96
CA LEU A 60 -7.92 -5.11 -3.99
C LEU A 60 -7.82 -3.61 -4.30
N VAL A 61 -8.95 -2.91 -4.41
CA VAL A 61 -8.97 -1.46 -4.65
C VAL A 61 -8.33 -0.71 -3.47
N TRP A 62 -8.65 -1.10 -2.24
CA TRP A 62 -8.04 -0.52 -1.03
C TRP A 62 -6.54 -0.81 -0.95
N ALA A 63 -6.09 -2.00 -1.35
CA ALA A 63 -4.67 -2.33 -1.44
C ALA A 63 -3.94 -1.39 -2.41
N CYS A 64 -4.48 -1.22 -3.63
CA CYS A 64 -3.89 -0.32 -4.62
C CYS A 64 -3.82 1.13 -4.12
N LEU A 65 -4.88 1.62 -3.48
CA LEU A 65 -4.91 2.96 -2.90
C LEU A 65 -3.85 3.10 -1.79
N ALA A 66 -3.77 2.14 -0.87
CA ALA A 66 -2.79 2.15 0.21
C ALA A 66 -1.34 2.12 -0.31
N THR A 67 -1.07 1.34 -1.36
CA THR A 67 0.24 1.34 -2.04
C THR A 67 0.56 2.69 -2.68
N ALA A 68 -0.41 3.34 -3.33
CA ALA A 68 -0.21 4.66 -3.91
C ALA A 68 0.10 5.71 -2.83
N VAL A 69 -0.61 5.67 -1.70
CA VAL A 69 -0.34 6.52 -0.53
C VAL A 69 1.04 6.26 0.05
N ALA A 70 1.42 4.99 0.23
CA ALA A 70 2.75 4.61 0.72
C ALA A 70 3.86 5.17 -0.19
N PHE A 71 3.70 5.04 -1.51
CA PHE A 71 4.66 5.56 -2.47
C PHE A 71 4.76 7.09 -2.42
N PHE A 72 3.64 7.79 -2.29
CA PHE A 72 3.61 9.24 -2.15
C PHE A 72 4.34 9.70 -0.89
N LEU A 73 4.05 9.10 0.27
CA LEU A 73 4.70 9.41 1.54
C LEU A 73 6.19 9.10 1.51
N TYR A 74 6.60 8.00 0.87
CA TYR A 74 8.00 7.65 0.67
C TYR A 74 8.74 8.74 -0.14
N ARG A 75 8.14 9.26 -1.22
CA ARG A 75 8.74 10.34 -2.02
C ARG A 75 8.91 11.62 -1.21
N LEU A 76 7.92 11.98 -0.39
CA LEU A 76 8.03 13.13 0.52
C LEU A 76 9.13 12.92 1.55
N CYS A 77 9.17 11.74 2.19
CA CYS A 77 10.18 11.39 3.17
C CYS A 77 11.60 11.51 2.60
N ARG A 78 11.82 10.98 1.39
CA ARG A 78 13.12 11.06 0.71
C ARG A 78 13.53 12.50 0.41
N GLY A 79 12.58 13.37 0.07
CA GLY A 79 12.82 14.79 -0.14
C GLY A 79 13.28 15.51 1.13
N GLU A 80 12.67 15.21 2.28
CA GLU A 80 13.06 15.78 3.58
C GLU A 80 14.45 15.32 4.03
N ILE A 81 14.78 14.03 3.79
CA ILE A 81 16.11 13.50 4.10
C ILE A 81 17.20 14.18 3.24
N ALA A 82 16.94 14.37 1.94
CA ALA A 82 17.90 15.01 1.05
C ALA A 82 18.22 16.46 1.45
N LYS A 83 17.20 17.23 1.87
CA LYS A 83 17.38 18.60 2.39
C LYS A 83 18.22 18.63 3.66
N THR A 84 18.05 17.64 4.53
CA THR A 84 18.77 17.54 5.81
C THR A 84 20.27 17.27 5.57
N GLY A 85 20.61 16.44 4.58
CA GLY A 85 22.00 16.14 4.21
C GLY A 85 22.79 17.34 3.67
N GLN A 86 22.22 18.08 2.72
CA GLN A 86 22.89 19.26 2.12
C GLN A 86 23.16 20.38 3.12
N ARG A 87 22.32 20.52 4.15
CA ARG A 87 22.46 21.56 5.18
C ARG A 87 23.54 21.23 6.22
N GLY A 88 23.90 19.96 6.36
CA GLY A 88 25.04 19.51 7.16
C GLY A 88 26.37 19.89 6.48
N GLU A 89 26.50 19.56 5.20
CA GLU A 89 27.72 19.86 4.41
C GLU A 89 28.01 21.37 4.34
N HIS A 90 26.99 22.21 4.21
CA HIS A 90 27.17 23.66 4.11
C HIS A 90 27.57 24.33 5.45
N ARG A 91 27.44 23.64 6.59
CA ARG A 91 27.87 24.16 7.91
C ARG A 91 29.31 23.80 8.27
N ASP A 92 29.89 22.82 7.59
CA ASP A 92 31.26 22.34 7.83
C ASP A 92 32.27 22.94 6.80
N SER A 93 31.82 23.88 5.96
CA SER A 93 32.62 24.68 5.01
C SER A 93 32.81 26.10 5.52
#